data_AF-A0A5K1CLH4-F1
#
_entry.id   AF-A0A5K1CLH4-F1
#
_cell.length_a   1.000
_cell.length_b   1.000
_cell.length_c   1.000
_cell.angle_alpha   90.00
_cell.angle_beta   90.00
_cell.angle_gamma   90.00
#
_symmetry.space_group_name_H-M   'P 1'
#
loop_
_entity.id
_entity.type
_entity.pdbx_description
1 polymer ?
#
loop_
_entity_poly.entity_id
_entity_poly.type
_entity_poly.pdbx_seq_one_letter_code
_entity_poly.pdbx_strand_id
1 'polypeptide(L)' 'ASPRLRFNKDGSLLAVTTADNGIKILANIDGQRLIRMLENRAFEGTRNASESVNTK' A
#
# COMPACT_ATOMS: atom_id res chain seq x y z
N ALA A 1 -23.95 2.07 3.18
CA ALA A 1 -22.80 1.14 3.05
C ALA A 1 -22.73 0.26 4.28
N SER A 2 -22.39 -1.02 4.14
CA SER A 2 -22.14 -1.90 5.29
C SER A 2 -20.65 -1.84 5.64
N PRO A 3 -20.26 -1.51 6.89
CA PRO A 3 -18.86 -1.47 7.27
C PRO A 3 -18.18 -2.83 7.02
N ARG A 4 -17.03 -2.80 6.34
CA ARG A 4 -16.18 -3.96 6.06
C ARG A 4 -14.87 -3.82 6.79
N LEU A 5 -14.45 -4.93 7.41
CA LEU A 5 -13.17 -5.10 8.07
C LEU A 5 -12.52 -6.36 7.50
N ARG A 6 -11.24 -6.27 7.10
CA ARG A 6 -10.48 -7.43 6.61
C ARG A 6 -9.03 -7.35 7.05
N PHE A 7 -8.55 -8.42 7.67
CA PHE A 7 -7.13 -8.64 7.90
C PHE A 7 -6.45 -9.22 6.65
N ASN A 8 -5.17 -8.92 6.46
CA ASN A 8 -4.32 -9.73 5.59
C ASN A 8 -4.05 -11.11 6.25
N LYS A 9 -3.52 -12.05 5.48
CA LYS A 9 -3.27 -13.44 5.93
C LYS A 9 -2.44 -13.50 7.22
N ASP A 10 -1.47 -12.62 7.35
CA ASP A 10 -0.51 -12.62 8.46
C ASP A 10 -0.98 -11.76 9.65
N GLY A 11 -2.14 -11.10 9.53
CA GLY A 11 -2.70 -10.25 10.59
C GLY A 11 -1.99 -8.92 10.83
N SER A 12 -1.00 -8.56 10.02
CA SER A 12 -0.22 -7.32 10.16
C SER A 12 -0.89 -6.06 9.58
N LEU A 13 -1.90 -6.23 8.72
CA LEU A 13 -2.66 -5.15 8.08
C LEU A 13 -4.16 -5.35 8.28
N LEU A 14 -4.87 -4.26 8.58
CA LEU A 14 -6.33 -4.20 8.68
C LEU A 14 -6.89 -3.15 7.72
N ALA A 15 -7.70 -3.59 6.76
CA ALA A 15 -8.47 -2.72 5.88
C ALA A 15 -9.84 -2.44 6.49
N VAL A 16 -10.20 -1.16 6.60
CA VAL A 16 -11.48 -0.71 7.17
C VAL A 16 -12.18 0.26 6.21
N THR A 17 -13.47 0.06 5.96
CA THR A 17 -14.30 1.09 5.29
C THR A 17 -14.76 2.12 6.31
N THR A 18 -14.64 3.40 5.97
CA THR A 18 -15.02 4.53 6.83
C THR A 18 -16.42 5.05 6.50
N ALA A 19 -16.97 5.89 7.37
CA ALA A 19 -18.35 6.40 7.26
C ALA A 19 -18.58 7.27 6.00
N ASP A 20 -17.52 7.86 5.46
CA ASP A 20 -17.47 8.60 4.20
C ASP A 20 -17.27 7.69 2.97
N ASN A 21 -17.45 6.38 3.12
CA ASN A 21 -17.17 5.35 2.11
C ASN A 21 -15.70 5.25 1.67
N GLY A 22 -14.77 5.88 2.40
CA GLY A 22 -13.34 5.70 2.20
C GLY A 22 -12.83 4.34 2.68
N ILE A 23 -11.57 4.02 2.35
CA ILE A 23 -10.85 2.87 2.90
C ILE A 23 -9.61 3.39 3.63
N LYS A 24 -9.40 2.93 4.88
CA LYS A 24 -8.16 3.14 5.63
C LYS A 24 -7.46 1.81 5.87
N ILE A 25 -6.13 1.83 5.82
CA ILE A 25 -5.29 0.69 6.16
C ILE A 25 -4.57 1.00 7.47
N LEU A 26 -4.80 0.17 8.49
CA LEU A 26 -4.06 0.20 9.75
C LEU A 26 -2.97 -0.87 9.71
N ALA A 27 -1.79 -0.54 10.20
CA ALA A 27 -0.63 -1.41 10.18
C ALA A 27 0.07 -1.43 11.54
N ASN A 28 0.41 -2.63 12.00
CA ASN A 28 1.33 -2.81 13.12
C ASN A 28 2.79 -2.59 12.65
N ILE A 29 3.77 -2.83 13.53
CA ILE A 29 5.21 -2.64 13.20
C ILE A 29 5.62 -3.49 11.99
N ASP A 30 5.18 -4.75 11.92
CA ASP A 30 5.50 -5.65 10.80
C ASP A 30 4.83 -5.19 9.50
N GLY A 31 3.59 -4.75 9.57
CA GLY A 31 2.85 -4.17 8.44
C GLY A 31 3.49 -2.89 7.93
N GLN A 32 3.99 -2.02 8.81
CA GLN A 32 4.73 -0.82 8.42
C GLN A 32 6.04 -1.16 7.70
N ARG A 33 6.76 -2.19 8.17
CA ARG A 33 7.97 -2.69 7.49
C ARG A 33 7.64 -3.22 6.09
N LEU A 34 6.57 -4.01 5.98
CA LEU A 34 6.09 -4.55 4.70
C LEU A 34 5.74 -3.42 3.70
N ILE A 35 5.00 -2.40 4.16
CA ILE A 35 4.63 -1.25 3.34
C ILE A 35 5.87 -0.52 2.84
N ARG A 36 6.83 -0.20 3.72
CA ARG A 36 8.09 0.46 3.34
C ARG A 36 8.88 -0.36 2.30
N MET A 37 8.96 -1.68 2.47
CA MET A 37 9.62 -2.56 1.50
C MET A 37 8.92 -2.56 0.13
N LEU A 38 7.59 -2.49 0.11
CA LEU A 38 6.80 -2.41 -1.12
C LEU A 38 6.95 -1.04 -1.79
N GLU A 39 6.88 0.04 -1.03
CA GLU A 39 7.10 1.41 -1.52
C GLU A 39 8.50 1.57 -2.11
N ASN A 40 9.53 1.04 -1.44
CA ASN A 40 10.90 1.12 -1.93
C ASN A 40 11.06 0.39 -3.27
N ARG A 41 10.41 -0.77 -3.46
CA ARG A 41 10.40 -1.48 -4.75
C ARG A 41 9.62 -0.72 -5.83
N ALA A 42 8.47 -0.14 -5.49
CA ALA A 42 7.68 0.66 -6.42
C ALA A 42 8.42 1.93 -6.87
N PHE A 43 9.15 2.56 -5.95
CA PHE A 43 9.93 3.76 -6.20
C PHE A 43 11.08 3.51 -7.19
N GLU A 44 11.85 2.43 -7.00
CA GLU A 44 12.92 2.05 -7.93
C GLU A 44 12.37 1.66 -9.32
N GLY A 45 11.22 0.97 -9.37
CA GLY A 45 10.53 0.67 -10.63
C GLY A 45 10.05 1.92 -11.38
N THR A 46 9.64 2.96 -10.66
CA THR A 46 9.21 4.24 -11.25
C THR A 46 10.40 5.03 -11.83
N ARG A 47 11.57 4.98 -11.18
CA ARG A 47 12.81 5.60 -11.70
C ARG A 47 13.26 4.98 -13.03
N ASN A 48 13.23 3.66 -13.13
CA ASN A 48 13.57 2.95 -14.38
C ASN A 48 12.56 3.24 -15.52
N ALA A 49 11.30 3.50 -15.18
CA ALA A 49 10.30 3.92 -16.16
C ALA A 49 10.52 5.37 -16.65
N SER A 50 11.05 6.27 -15.81
CA SER A 50 11.34 7.65 -16.19
C SER A 50 12.61 7.83 -17.04
N GLU A 51 13.55 6.89 -17.01
CA GLU A 51 14.79 6.97 -17.82
C GLU A 51 14.60 6.56 -19.29
N SER A 52 13.43 6.03 -19.69
CA SER A 52 13.16 5.61 -21.08
C SER A 52 12.38 6.64 -21.93
N VAL A 53 12.17 7.88 -21.45
CA VAL A 53 11.40 8.93 -22.17
C VAL A 53 12.27 10.02 -22.80
N ASN A 54 13.60 9.82 -22.90
CA ASN A 54 14.43 10.76 -23.65
C ASN A 54 15.58 10.09 -24.41
N THR A 55 15.31 9.55 -25.59
CA THR A 55 16.33 9.51 -26.64
C THR A 55 15.68 9.56 -28.03
N LYS A 56 15.83 10.73 -28.66
CA LYS A 56 15.73 11.06 -30.10
C LYS A 56 14.45 10.74 -30.87
#